data_AF-M6YGX6-F1
#
_entry.id   AF-M6YGX6-F1
#
_cell.length_a   1.000
_cell.length_b   1.000
_cell.length_c   1.000
_cell.angle_alpha   90.00
_cell.angle_beta   90.00
_cell.angle_gamma   90.00
#
_symmetry.space_group_name_H-M   'P 1'
#
loop_
_entity.id
_entity.type
_entity.pdbx_description
1 polymer ?
#
loop_
_entity_poly.entity_id
_entity_poly.type
_entity_poly.pdbx_seq_one_letter_code
_entity_poly.pdbx_strand_id
1 'polypeptide(L)'
;MPVVPIPNDEEEDNRRLCSEQENWTRQLTQSKNRLHSLFTQAGLTHITKKHLRTKANRETSVALLPSRYQKEAERILKVLDLVEQNLKLIEEEIKEALKKNQTYTQTIMSMPE
;
A
#
# COMPACT_ATOMS: atom_id res chain seq x y z
N MET A 1 -7.59 7.31 -40.31
CA MET A 1 -6.83 7.18 -39.05
C MET A 1 -7.79 6.74 -37.97
N PRO A 2 -7.52 5.69 -37.19
CA PRO A 2 -8.40 5.31 -36.08
C PRO A 2 -8.38 6.43 -35.05
N VAL A 3 -9.54 7.00 -34.75
CA VAL A 3 -9.70 8.03 -33.72
C VAL A 3 -9.67 7.30 -32.39
N VAL A 4 -8.57 7.41 -31.67
CA VAL A 4 -8.47 6.89 -30.31
C VAL A 4 -9.31 7.83 -29.44
N PRO A 5 -10.36 7.35 -28.74
CA PRO A 5 -11.09 8.18 -27.79
C PRO A 5 -10.09 8.71 -26.76
N ILE A 6 -10.13 10.03 -26.53
CA ILE A 6 -9.38 10.63 -25.43
C ILE A 6 -9.96 9.99 -24.16
N PRO A 7 -9.15 9.33 -23.31
CA PRO A 7 -9.63 8.78 -22.06
C PRO A 7 -10.40 9.84 -21.29
N ASN A 8 -11.61 9.50 -20.83
CA ASN A 8 -12.38 10.40 -19.97
C ASN A 8 -11.54 10.70 -18.70
N ASP A 9 -11.62 11.91 -18.14
CA ASP A 9 -10.80 12.31 -16.97
C ASP A 9 -10.90 11.28 -15.82
N GLU A 10 -12.07 10.64 -15.67
CA GLU A 10 -12.31 9.54 -14.72
C GLU A 10 -11.53 8.25 -15.03
N GLU A 11 -11.33 7.89 -16.30
CA GLU A 11 -10.50 6.73 -16.67
C GLU A 11 -9.01 7.00 -16.44
N GLU A 12 -8.57 8.25 -16.62
CA GLU A 12 -7.19 8.65 -16.37
C GLU A 12 -6.87 8.71 -14.87
N ASP A 13 -7.79 9.24 -14.04
CA ASP A 13 -7.66 9.22 -12.59
C ASP A 13 -7.70 7.80 -12.01
N ASN A 14 -8.54 6.91 -12.55
CA ASN A 14 -8.52 5.49 -12.17
C ASN A 14 -7.19 4.81 -12.53
N ARG A 15 -6.62 5.11 -13.70
CA ARG A 15 -5.28 4.59 -14.08
C ARG A 15 -4.18 5.12 -13.17
N ARG A 16 -4.25 6.40 -12.76
CA ARG A 16 -3.32 7.01 -11.80
C ARG A 16 -3.42 6.34 -10.44
N LEU A 17 -4.64 6.15 -9.91
CA LEU A 17 -4.90 5.46 -8.65
C LEU A 17 -4.36 4.03 -8.64
N CYS A 18 -4.56 3.25 -9.71
CA CYS A 18 -3.99 1.90 -9.81
C CYS A 18 -2.46 1.91 -9.82
N SER A 19 -1.84 2.83 -10.59
CA SER A 19 -0.38 2.96 -10.66
C SER A 19 0.22 3.36 -9.30
N GLU A 20 -0.48 4.23 -8.58
CA GLU A 20 -0.10 4.66 -7.24
C GLU A 20 -0.22 3.52 -6.22
N GLN A 21 -1.32 2.75 -6.27
CA GLN A 21 -1.51 1.55 -5.45
C GLN A 21 -0.38 0.53 -5.66
N GLU A 22 0.01 0.27 -6.91
CA GLU A 22 1.13 -0.62 -7.24
C GLU A 22 2.45 -0.11 -6.66
N ASN A 23 2.72 1.19 -6.79
CA ASN A 23 3.92 1.82 -6.24
C ASN A 23 3.99 1.66 -4.71
N TRP A 24 2.90 1.96 -3.99
CA TRP A 24 2.84 1.79 -2.54
C TRP A 24 2.98 0.31 -2.13
N THR A 25 2.36 -0.62 -2.87
CA THR A 25 2.49 -2.07 -2.62
C THR A 25 3.93 -2.55 -2.80
N ARG A 26 4.64 -2.02 -3.82
CA ARG A 26 6.06 -2.30 -4.06
C ARG A 26 6.92 -1.74 -2.92
N GLN A 27 6.67 -0.52 -2.47
CA GLN A 27 7.38 0.09 -1.33
C GLN A 27 7.15 -0.68 -0.03
N LEU A 28 5.93 -1.18 0.21
CA LEU A 28 5.60 -2.01 1.36
C LEU A 28 6.45 -3.30 1.36
N THR A 29 6.54 -3.94 0.20
CA THR A 29 7.31 -5.18 0.03
C THR A 29 8.80 -4.95 0.22
N GLN A 30 9.35 -3.90 -0.39
CA GLN A 30 10.75 -3.54 -0.25
C GLN A 30 11.12 -3.20 1.20
N SER A 31 10.30 -2.42 1.88
CA SER A 31 10.53 -2.02 3.28
C SER A 31 10.47 -3.23 4.22
N LYS A 32 9.52 -4.16 4.02
CA LYS A 32 9.46 -5.43 4.78
C LYS A 32 10.68 -6.30 4.53
N ASN A 33 11.15 -6.40 3.29
CA ASN A 33 12.36 -7.17 2.96
C ASN A 33 13.61 -6.54 3.60
N ARG A 34 13.73 -5.21 3.56
CA ARG A 34 14.85 -4.49 4.18
C ARG A 34 14.89 -4.69 5.69
N LEU A 35 13.73 -4.64 6.35
CA LEU A 35 13.59 -4.92 7.77
C LEU A 35 13.97 -6.37 8.11
N HIS A 36 13.54 -7.33 7.28
CA HIS A 36 13.92 -8.74 7.43
C HIS A 36 15.43 -8.98 7.27
N SER A 37 16.07 -8.29 6.32
CA SER A 37 17.52 -8.35 6.14
C SER A 37 18.27 -7.84 7.38
N LEU A 38 17.78 -6.77 8.02
CA LEU A 38 18.35 -6.29 9.29
C LEU A 38 18.29 -7.35 10.40
N PHE A 39 17.16 -8.05 10.55
CA PHE A 39 17.06 -9.14 11.52
C PHE A 39 18.05 -10.26 11.22
N THR A 40 18.20 -10.62 9.94
CA THR A 40 19.17 -11.64 9.53
C THR A 40 20.61 -11.22 9.83
N GLN A 41 20.96 -9.96 9.55
CA GLN A 41 22.29 -9.40 9.85
C GLN A 41 22.59 -9.31 11.35
N ALA A 42 21.56 -9.11 12.17
CA ALA A 42 21.66 -9.13 13.62
C ALA A 42 21.69 -10.55 14.23
N GLY A 43 21.59 -11.60 13.42
CA GLY A 43 21.54 -13.00 13.88
C GLY A 43 20.16 -13.45 14.37
N LEU A 44 19.12 -12.64 14.20
CA LEU A 44 17.73 -12.93 14.60
C LEU A 44 16.98 -13.70 13.50
N THR A 45 17.53 -14.84 13.07
CA THR A 45 17.00 -15.64 11.94
C THR A 45 15.65 -16.31 12.23
N HIS A 46 15.25 -16.41 13.51
CA HIS A 46 13.94 -16.91 13.90
C HIS A 46 12.81 -15.91 13.57
N ILE A 47 13.13 -14.62 13.37
CA ILE A 47 12.16 -13.60 12.99
C ILE A 47 11.90 -13.69 11.49
N THR A 48 10.92 -14.52 11.14
CA THR A 48 10.42 -14.64 9.77
C THR A 48 9.55 -13.44 9.34
N LYS A 49 9.36 -13.28 8.02
CA LYS A 49 8.46 -12.26 7.45
C LYS A 49 7.03 -12.29 8.02
N LYS A 50 6.58 -13.43 8.57
CA LYS A 50 5.26 -13.57 9.22
C LYS A 50 5.13 -12.66 10.45
N HIS A 51 6.21 -12.48 11.19
CA HIS A 51 6.25 -11.56 12.34
C HIS A 51 6.19 -10.09 11.91
N LEU A 52 6.47 -9.79 10.64
CA LEU A 52 6.41 -8.43 10.10
C LEU A 52 5.05 -8.09 9.49
N ARG A 53 4.02 -8.90 9.74
CA ARG A 53 2.69 -8.67 9.18
C ARG A 53 1.96 -7.53 9.88
N THR A 54 1.96 -7.52 11.22
CA THR A 54 1.25 -6.52 12.04
C THR A 54 2.22 -5.48 12.61
N LYS A 55 1.74 -4.25 12.80
CA LYS A 55 2.54 -3.15 13.40
C LYS A 55 3.09 -3.52 14.78
N ALA A 56 2.23 -4.02 15.66
CA ALA A 56 2.62 -4.46 17.01
C ALA A 56 3.76 -5.50 16.99
N ASN A 57 3.69 -6.52 16.12
CA ASN A 57 4.74 -7.53 16.07
C ASN A 57 6.06 -6.96 15.52
N ARG A 58 6.00 -5.99 14.60
CA ARG A 58 7.22 -5.32 14.10
C ARG A 58 7.89 -4.50 15.20
N GLU A 59 7.13 -3.74 15.99
CA GLU A 59 7.66 -2.95 17.10
C GLU A 59 8.33 -3.85 18.14
N THR A 60 7.68 -4.96 18.53
CA THR A 60 8.29 -5.96 19.43
C THR A 60 9.55 -6.56 18.82
N SER A 61 9.53 -6.90 17.53
CA SER A 61 10.70 -7.46 16.84
C SER A 61 11.85 -6.47 16.79
N VAL A 62 11.58 -5.20 16.49
CA VAL A 62 12.60 -4.13 16.43
C VAL A 62 13.18 -3.83 17.81
N ALA A 63 12.41 -3.97 18.88
CA ALA A 63 12.93 -3.83 20.24
C ALA A 63 13.99 -4.89 20.60
N LEU A 64 13.98 -6.06 19.93
CA LEU A 64 14.98 -7.12 20.11
C LEU A 64 16.29 -6.84 19.35
N LEU A 65 16.33 -5.85 18.44
CA LEU A 65 17.53 -5.54 17.70
C LEU A 65 18.58 -4.87 18.59
N PRO A 66 19.88 -5.18 18.40
CA PRO A 66 20.96 -4.43 19.00
C PRO A 66 20.89 -2.94 18.64
N SER A 67 21.35 -2.07 19.54
CA SER A 67 21.30 -0.60 19.37
C SER A 67 21.89 -0.11 18.05
N ARG A 68 22.91 -0.81 17.51
CA ARG A 68 23.52 -0.52 16.21
C ARG A 68 22.52 -0.53 15.05
N TYR A 69 21.51 -1.41 15.10
CA TYR A 69 20.51 -1.59 14.06
C TYR A 69 19.17 -0.88 14.37
N GLN A 70 18.92 -0.51 15.63
CA GLN A 70 17.68 0.16 16.05
C GLN A 70 17.37 1.41 15.24
N LYS A 71 18.33 2.32 15.07
CA LYS A 71 18.12 3.57 14.32
C LYS A 71 17.74 3.35 12.85
N GLU A 72 18.22 2.27 12.23
CA GLU A 72 17.80 1.93 10.86
C GLU A 72 16.42 1.28 10.86
N ALA A 73 16.17 0.36 11.79
CA ALA A 73 14.89 -0.32 11.93
C ALA A 73 13.74 0.63 12.25
N GLU A 74 13.94 1.63 13.11
CA GLU A 74 12.97 2.68 13.42
C GLU A 74 12.61 3.54 12.20
N ARG A 75 13.60 3.86 11.36
CA ARG A 75 13.36 4.59 10.10
C ARG A 75 12.51 3.76 9.15
N ILE A 76 12.81 2.46 9.02
CA ILE A 76 12.02 1.55 8.18
C ILE A 76 10.61 1.34 8.75
N LEU A 77 10.46 1.29 10.07
CA LEU A 77 9.14 1.24 10.72
C LEU A 77 8.28 2.47 10.36
N LYS A 78 8.85 3.67 10.40
CA LYS A 78 8.14 4.90 10.01
C LYS A 78 7.70 4.87 8.54
N VAL A 79 8.57 4.40 7.65
CA VAL A 79 8.21 4.21 6.23
C VAL A 79 7.09 3.20 6.08
N LEU A 80 7.15 2.07 6.78
CA LEU A 80 6.09 1.06 6.74
C LEU A 80 4.74 1.61 7.21
N ASP A 81 4.73 2.38 8.30
CA ASP A 81 3.50 2.98 8.83
C ASP A 81 2.88 3.97 7.83
N LEU A 82 3.71 4.81 7.21
CA LEU A 82 3.27 5.76 6.18
C LEU A 82 2.71 5.05 4.94
N VAL A 83 3.40 4.02 4.44
CA VAL A 83 2.96 3.25 3.28
C VAL A 83 1.63 2.54 3.55
N GLU A 84 1.44 1.98 4.76
CA GLU A 84 0.18 1.34 5.13
C GLU A 84 -0.97 2.35 5.27
N GLN A 85 -0.70 3.56 5.76
CA GLN A 85 -1.68 4.65 5.79
C GLN A 85 -2.08 5.09 4.38
N ASN A 86 -1.11 5.29 3.48
CA ASN A 86 -1.39 5.67 2.09
C ASN A 86 -2.19 4.61 1.34
N LEU A 87 -1.85 3.32 1.50
CA LEU A 87 -2.64 2.23 0.91
C LEU A 87 -4.08 2.24 1.38
N LYS A 88 -4.32 2.53 2.67
CA LYS A 88 -5.68 2.61 3.22
C LYS A 88 -6.47 3.79 2.63
N LEU A 89 -5.84 4.95 2.47
CA LEU A 89 -6.47 6.12 1.85
C LEU A 89 -6.86 5.83 0.39
N ILE A 90 -5.94 5.22 -0.37
CA ILE A 90 -6.22 4.81 -1.76
C ILE A 90 -7.34 3.77 -1.83
N GLU A 91 -7.38 2.80 -0.91
CA GLU A 91 -8.49 1.84 -0.85
C GLU A 91 -9.84 2.51 -0.53
N GLU A 92 -9.85 3.56 0.29
CA GLU A 92 -11.06 4.35 0.57
C GLU A 92 -11.50 5.17 -0.66
N GLU A 93 -10.57 5.83 -1.35
CA GLU A 93 -10.84 6.56 -2.60
C GLU A 93 -11.38 5.65 -3.71
N ILE A 94 -10.77 4.46 -3.89
CA ILE A 94 -11.25 3.45 -4.84
C ILE A 94 -12.68 3.01 -4.49
N LYS A 95 -12.99 2.79 -3.21
CA LYS A 95 -14.35 2.43 -2.77
C LYS A 95 -15.36 3.54 -3.03
N GLU A 96 -14.98 4.79 -2.84
CA GLU A 96 -15.85 5.94 -3.14
C GLU A 96 -16.10 6.09 -4.64
N ALA A 97 -15.06 5.94 -5.47
CA ALA A 97 -15.19 5.94 -6.93
C ALA A 97 -16.10 4.82 -7.42
N LEU A 98 -15.96 3.60 -6.88
CA LEU A 98 -16.83 2.46 -7.16
C LEU A 98 -18.29 2.74 -6.79
N LYS A 99 -18.56 3.34 -5.63
CA LYS A 99 -19.92 3.71 -5.21
C LYS A 99 -20.55 4.74 -6.15
N LYS A 100 -19.81 5.79 -6.53
CA LYS A 100 -20.29 6.83 -7.46
C LYS A 100 -20.69 6.21 -8.80
N ASN A 101 -19.85 5.32 -9.34
CA ASN A 101 -20.13 4.61 -10.58
C ASN A 101 -21.33 3.66 -10.46
N GLN A 102 -21.52 3.00 -9.31
CA GLN A 102 -22.68 2.15 -9.06
C GLN A 102 -23.99 2.96 -8.98
N THR A 103 -23.98 4.12 -8.32
CA THR A 103 -25.15 5.02 -8.33
C THR A 103 -25.43 5.57 -9.72
N TYR A 104 -24.40 6.00 -10.45
CA TYR A 104 -24.54 6.52 -11.81
C TYR A 104 -25.14 5.48 -12.76
N THR A 105 -24.62 4.25 -12.75
CA THR A 105 -25.16 3.15 -13.55
C THR A 105 -26.60 2.79 -13.17
N GLN A 106 -26.95 2.80 -11.88
CA GLN A 106 -28.34 2.59 -11.44
C GLN A 106 -29.29 3.69 -11.90
N THR A 107 -28.88 4.96 -11.84
CA THR A 107 -29.68 6.11 -12.29
C THR A 107 -29.95 6.07 -13.79
N ILE A 108 -28.96 5.67 -14.60
CA ILE A 108 -29.15 5.58 -16.06
C ILE A 108 -30.03 4.39 -16.45
N MET A 109 -29.89 3.25 -15.77
CA MET A 109 -30.73 2.06 -15.99
C MET A 109 -32.20 2.23 -15.56
N SER A 110 -32.54 3.30 -14.83
CA SER A 110 -33.90 3.57 -14.35
C SER A 110 -34.65 4.64 -15.16
N MET A 111 -34.03 5.22 -16.18
CA MET A 111 -34.71 6.05 -17.19
C MET A 111 -35.23 5.16 -18.33
N PRO A 112 -36.54 5.18 -18.66
CA PRO A 112 -37.05 4.52 -19.85
C PRO A 112 -36.65 5.29 -21.11
N GLU A 113 -36.36 4.57 -22.21
CA GLU A 113 -36.09 5.13 -23.54
C GLU A 113 -37.25 5.98 -24.09
#